data_AF-A0A926SQJ0-F1
#
_entry.id   AF-A0A926SQJ0-F1
#
_cell.length_a   1.000
_cell.length_b   1.000
_cell.length_c   1.000
_cell.angle_alpha   90.00
_cell.angle_beta   90.00
_cell.angle_gamma   90.00
#
_symmetry.space_group_name_H-M   'P 1'
#
loop_
_entity.id
_entity.type
_entity.pdbx_description
1 polymer ?
#
loop_
_entity_poly.entity_id
_entity_poly.type
_entity_poly.pdbx_seq_one_letter_code
_entity_poly.pdbx_strand_id
1 'polypeptide(L)'
;MTRNRRQSSPPVNQPLRHPAFYTWISLGLLLLLTLASGIFVYQVSPLRDPAFQPNSANAGSLIPGLRQVPEIYWIWGATGLAGLLTTNLVVLLWQLSLPFNTVDIAGQQQQGTRVVRWTVLIVMLVTYVGLGLVLFAGLYFVFVGYLLGQWLVD
;
A
#
# COMPACT_ATOMS: atom_id res chain seq x y z
N MET A 1 31.74 -49.05 34.16
CA MET A 1 31.13 -48.78 32.84
C MET A 1 30.26 -47.53 32.93
N THR A 2 30.84 -46.36 32.68
CA THR A 2 30.16 -45.05 32.70
C THR A 2 29.81 -44.67 31.26
N ARG A 3 28.51 -44.66 30.96
CA ARG A 3 27.98 -44.44 29.61
C ARG A 3 27.90 -42.94 29.35
N ASN A 4 28.89 -42.41 28.63
CA ASN A 4 28.89 -41.02 28.13
C ASN A 4 27.67 -40.80 27.21
N ARG A 5 26.63 -40.14 27.72
CA ARG A 5 25.54 -39.59 26.91
C ARG A 5 26.11 -38.41 26.12
N ARG A 6 26.39 -38.62 24.83
CA ARG A 6 26.57 -37.52 23.89
C ARG A 6 25.26 -36.76 23.82
N GLN A 7 25.23 -35.56 24.41
CA GLN A 7 24.21 -34.56 24.08
C GLN A 7 24.39 -34.23 22.60
N SER A 8 23.52 -34.77 21.75
CA SER A 8 23.37 -34.30 20.39
C SER A 8 22.93 -32.84 20.47
N SER A 9 23.81 -31.92 20.08
CA SER A 9 23.47 -30.51 19.94
C SER A 9 22.23 -30.41 19.05
N PRO A 10 21.21 -29.63 19.46
CA PRO A 10 20.03 -29.43 18.63
C PRO A 10 20.47 -28.84 17.27
N PRO A 11 19.84 -29.26 16.16
CA PRO A 11 20.23 -28.79 14.84
C PRO A 11 20.14 -27.26 14.77
N VAL A 12 21.27 -26.65 14.44
CA VAL A 12 21.44 -25.22 14.24
C VAL A 12 20.53 -24.76 13.09
N ASN A 13 19.58 -23.90 13.44
CA ASN A 13 19.01 -22.81 12.66
C ASN A 13 18.79 -23.10 11.17
N GLN A 14 17.61 -23.61 10.84
CA GLN A 14 17.07 -23.35 9.51
C GLN A 14 16.77 -21.85 9.40
N PRO A 15 17.30 -21.13 8.40
CA PRO A 15 16.93 -19.75 8.20
C PRO A 15 15.43 -19.69 7.90
N LEU A 16 14.66 -18.97 8.73
CA LEU A 16 13.27 -18.63 8.47
C LEU A 16 13.20 -17.77 7.19
N ARG A 17 13.16 -18.45 6.04
CA ARG A 17 13.35 -17.83 4.74
C ARG A 17 12.02 -17.68 4.02
N HIS A 18 11.03 -17.03 4.62
CA HIS A 18 9.76 -16.72 3.92
C HIS A 18 9.14 -15.31 4.08
N PRO A 19 9.77 -14.27 4.65
CA PRO A 19 9.21 -12.91 4.52
C PRO A 19 9.51 -12.27 3.15
N ALA A 20 10.61 -12.65 2.48
CA ALA A 20 11.08 -11.94 1.28
C ALA A 20 10.12 -12.01 0.09
N PHE A 21 9.49 -13.16 -0.16
CA PHE A 21 8.65 -13.37 -1.35
C PHE A 21 7.45 -12.42 -1.39
N TYR A 22 6.72 -12.29 -0.28
CA TYR A 22 5.57 -11.39 -0.20
C TYR A 22 5.97 -9.92 -0.30
N THR A 23 7.15 -9.56 0.21
CA THR A 23 7.69 -8.20 0.05
C THR A 23 8.04 -7.89 -1.39
N TRP A 24 8.66 -8.82 -2.12
CA TRP A 24 8.92 -8.65 -3.55
C TRP A 24 7.64 -8.51 -4.38
N ILE A 25 6.60 -9.30 -4.07
CA ILE A 25 5.29 -9.15 -4.71
C ILE A 25 4.69 -7.78 -4.40
N SER A 26 4.70 -7.36 -3.13
CA SER A 26 4.14 -6.07 -2.73
C SER A 26 4.85 -4.92 -3.45
N LEU A 27 6.19 -4.95 -3.51
CA LEU A 27 7.00 -3.98 -4.24
C LEU A 27 6.70 -3.98 -5.75
N GLY A 28 6.58 -5.16 -6.37
CA GLY A 28 6.22 -5.27 -7.78
C GLY A 28 4.84 -4.69 -8.07
N LEU A 29 3.85 -4.99 -7.22
CA LEU A 29 2.51 -4.43 -7.31
C LEU A 29 2.51 -2.91 -7.06
N LEU A 30 3.34 -2.40 -6.14
CA LEU A 30 3.48 -0.97 -5.89
C LEU A 30 4.04 -0.24 -7.11
N LEU A 31 5.07 -0.79 -7.75
CA LEU A 31 5.62 -0.26 -8.99
C LEU A 31 4.56 -0.20 -10.11
N LEU A 32 3.79 -1.27 -10.28
CA LEU A 32 2.71 -1.32 -11.27
C LEU A 32 1.61 -0.30 -10.96
N LEU A 33 1.23 -0.14 -9.70
CA LEU A 33 0.24 0.85 -9.28
C LEU A 33 0.75 2.28 -9.49
N THR A 34 2.00 2.57 -9.17
CA THR A 34 2.61 3.87 -9.45
C THR A 34 2.62 4.17 -10.95
N LEU A 35 2.96 3.18 -11.78
CA LEU A 35 2.93 3.33 -13.24
C LEU A 35 1.50 3.53 -13.75
N ALA A 36 0.52 2.79 -13.24
CA ALA A 36 -0.89 2.96 -13.56
C ALA A 36 -1.41 4.35 -13.15
N SER A 37 -1.02 4.84 -11.97
CA SER A 37 -1.33 6.20 -11.51
C SER A 37 -0.70 7.27 -12.42
N GLY A 38 0.55 7.08 -12.85
CA GLY A 38 1.21 7.97 -13.80
C GLY A 38 0.48 8.02 -15.15
N ILE A 39 0.09 6.85 -15.68
CA ILE A 39 -0.71 6.76 -16.91
C ILE A 39 -2.08 7.43 -16.72
N PHE A 40 -2.74 7.21 -15.58
CA PHE A 40 -4.02 7.83 -15.26
C PHE A 40 -3.90 9.36 -15.26
N VAL A 41 -2.93 9.90 -14.52
CA VAL A 41 -2.64 11.34 -14.47
C VAL A 41 -2.32 11.90 -15.86
N TYR A 42 -1.54 11.16 -16.66
CA TYR A 42 -1.19 11.53 -18.03
C TYR A 42 -2.41 11.59 -18.95
N GLN A 43 -3.30 10.60 -18.88
CA GLN A 43 -4.48 10.53 -19.74
C GLN A 43 -5.56 11.55 -19.38
N VAL A 44 -5.57 12.01 -18.13
CA VAL A 44 -6.53 13.00 -17.61
C VAL A 44 -5.93 14.41 -17.59
N SER A 45 -4.74 14.64 -18.18
CA SER A 45 -4.17 15.98 -18.27
C SER A 45 -4.55 16.68 -19.59
N PRO A 46 -5.50 17.63 -19.58
CA PRO A 46 -5.91 18.43 -20.74
C PRO A 46 -4.85 19.41 -21.26
N LEU A 47 -3.84 19.76 -20.44
CA LEU A 47 -2.82 20.80 -20.70
C LEU A 47 -1.85 20.56 -21.89
N ARG A 48 -2.09 19.57 -22.75
CA ARG A 48 -1.15 19.19 -23.82
C ARG A 48 -1.66 19.38 -25.24
N ASP A 49 -2.95 19.65 -25.44
CA ASP A 49 -3.45 19.97 -26.77
C ASP A 49 -3.54 21.49 -26.94
N PRO A 50 -2.66 22.12 -27.74
CA PRO A 50 -2.72 23.56 -27.98
C PRO A 50 -3.99 24.01 -28.72
N ALA A 51 -4.81 23.07 -29.21
CA ALA A 51 -6.11 23.34 -29.80
C ALA A 51 -7.28 23.25 -28.80
N PHE A 52 -7.04 22.98 -27.51
CA PHE A 52 -8.10 22.93 -26.50
C PHE A 52 -8.79 24.28 -26.37
N GLN A 53 -10.11 24.30 -26.54
CA GLN A 53 -10.93 25.47 -26.29
C GLN A 53 -11.33 25.48 -24.81
N PRO A 54 -11.06 26.56 -24.06
CA PRO A 54 -11.22 26.65 -22.59
C PRO A 54 -12.69 26.73 -22.12
N ASN A 55 -13.62 26.06 -22.81
CA ASN A 55 -15.04 26.12 -22.44
C ASN A 55 -15.88 24.93 -22.93
N SER A 56 -15.26 23.87 -23.43
CA SER A 56 -15.97 22.61 -23.61
C SER A 56 -15.93 21.84 -22.29
N ALA A 57 -17.06 21.74 -21.60
CA ALA A 57 -17.28 20.92 -20.40
C ALA A 57 -17.01 19.41 -20.57
N ASN A 58 -16.30 19.03 -21.62
CA ASN A 58 -15.64 17.75 -21.79
C ASN A 58 -14.14 18.01 -21.57
N ALA A 59 -13.67 17.88 -20.34
CA ALA A 59 -12.27 17.60 -20.03
C ALA A 59 -11.93 16.22 -20.61
N GLY A 60 -11.83 16.18 -21.94
CA GLY A 60 -11.85 14.96 -22.73
C GLY A 60 -10.52 14.26 -22.63
N SER A 61 -10.54 12.96 -22.33
CA SER A 61 -9.36 12.11 -22.45
C SER A 61 -8.71 12.23 -23.83
N LEU A 62 -7.37 12.23 -23.87
CA LEU A 62 -6.56 12.24 -25.10
C LEU A 62 -6.88 11.06 -26.03
N ILE A 63 -7.40 9.97 -25.47
CA ILE A 63 -7.73 8.77 -26.23
C ILE A 63 -9.16 8.94 -26.76
N PRO A 64 -9.38 8.89 -28.10
CA PRO A 64 -10.70 9.10 -28.70
C PRO A 64 -11.81 8.23 -28.10
N GLY A 65 -11.49 6.99 -27.70
CA GLY A 65 -12.45 6.07 -27.05
C GLY A 65 -12.80 6.43 -25.60
N LEU A 66 -12.00 7.24 -24.92
CA LEU A 66 -12.22 7.64 -23.53
C LEU A 66 -12.89 9.02 -23.41
N ARG A 67 -13.13 9.72 -24.54
CA ARG A 67 -13.82 11.02 -24.57
C ARG A 67 -15.26 10.96 -24.07
N GLN A 68 -15.87 9.79 -24.12
CA GLN A 68 -17.24 9.56 -23.67
C GLN A 68 -17.32 9.12 -22.21
N VAL A 69 -16.19 9.01 -21.51
CA VAL A 69 -16.17 8.56 -20.11
C VAL A 69 -16.58 9.74 -19.22
N PRO A 70 -17.73 9.68 -18.53
CA PRO A 70 -18.15 10.76 -17.65
C PRO A 70 -17.22 10.91 -16.45
N GLU A 71 -17.14 12.14 -15.94
CA GLU A 71 -16.31 12.58 -14.80
C GLU A 71 -16.36 11.63 -13.60
N ILE A 72 -17.54 11.09 -13.32
CA ILE A 72 -17.76 10.18 -12.19
C ILE A 72 -16.83 8.96 -12.25
N TYR A 73 -16.54 8.40 -13.43
CA TYR A 73 -15.64 7.24 -13.54
C TYR A 73 -14.19 7.60 -13.29
N TRP A 74 -13.77 8.83 -13.58
CA TRP A 74 -12.43 9.31 -13.24
C TRP A 74 -12.27 9.44 -11.72
N ILE A 75 -13.31 9.93 -11.03
CA ILE A 75 -13.34 9.94 -9.55
C ILE A 75 -13.28 8.52 -8.99
N TRP A 76 -14.05 7.57 -9.55
CA TRP A 76 -13.98 6.17 -9.15
C TRP A 76 -12.60 5.56 -9.41
N GLY A 77 -11.98 5.86 -10.55
CA GLY A 77 -10.62 5.41 -10.89
C GLY A 77 -9.57 5.94 -9.92
N ALA A 78 -9.62 7.24 -9.61
CA ALA A 78 -8.77 7.87 -8.60
C ALA A 78 -8.95 7.24 -7.21
N THR A 79 -10.20 7.01 -6.81
CA THR A 79 -10.54 6.36 -5.53
C THR A 79 -10.01 4.93 -5.48
N GLY A 80 -10.18 4.15 -6.56
CA GLY A 80 -9.66 2.79 -6.68
C GLY A 80 -8.14 2.74 -6.61
N LEU A 81 -7.44 3.63 -7.33
CA LEU A 81 -5.97 3.73 -7.29
C LEU A 81 -5.46 4.12 -5.91
N ALA A 82 -6.08 5.11 -5.26
CA ALA A 82 -5.75 5.51 -3.90
C ALA A 82 -5.92 4.35 -2.91
N GLY A 83 -7.02 3.59 -3.03
CA GLY A 83 -7.29 2.41 -2.23
C GLY A 83 -6.21 1.33 -2.41
N LEU A 84 -5.92 0.97 -3.66
CA LEU A 84 -4.93 -0.05 -3.99
C LEU A 84 -3.52 0.33 -3.52
N LEU A 85 -3.10 1.57 -3.74
CA LEU A 85 -1.80 2.08 -3.26
C LEU A 85 -1.73 2.05 -1.73
N THR A 86 -2.81 2.49 -1.05
CA THR A 86 -2.89 2.47 0.41
C THR A 86 -2.77 1.05 0.94
N THR A 87 -3.59 0.12 0.45
CA THR A 87 -3.57 -1.27 0.91
C THR A 87 -2.20 -1.89 0.70
N ASN A 88 -1.56 -1.65 -0.45
CA ASN A 88 -0.22 -2.16 -0.73
C ASN A 88 0.82 -1.57 0.23
N LEU A 89 0.81 -0.24 0.46
CA LEU A 89 1.72 0.43 1.39
C LEU A 89 1.55 -0.07 2.82
N VAL A 90 0.32 -0.21 3.30
CA VAL A 90 0.02 -0.74 4.64
C VAL A 90 0.54 -2.17 4.79
N VAL A 91 0.35 -3.03 3.79
CA VAL A 91 0.88 -4.40 3.79
C VAL A 91 2.40 -4.42 3.77
N LEU A 92 3.04 -3.55 2.98
CA LEU A 92 4.49 -3.43 2.92
C LEU A 92 5.06 -3.00 4.29
N LEU A 93 4.49 -1.95 4.90
CA LEU A 93 4.90 -1.46 6.22
C LEU A 93 4.67 -2.51 7.30
N TRP A 94 3.55 -3.23 7.24
CA TRP A 94 3.29 -4.36 8.13
C TRP A 94 4.41 -5.40 8.02
N GLN A 95 4.78 -5.82 6.81
CA GLN A 95 5.84 -6.80 6.57
C GLN A 95 7.21 -6.31 7.07
N LEU A 96 7.53 -5.03 6.87
CA LEU A 96 8.77 -4.41 7.35
C LEU A 96 8.83 -4.28 8.87
N SER A 97 7.69 -4.27 9.57
CA SER A 97 7.64 -4.17 11.04
C SER A 97 7.82 -5.51 11.77
N LEU A 98 7.61 -6.65 11.08
CA LEU A 98 7.71 -8.00 11.67
C LEU A 98 9.09 -8.36 12.26
N PRO A 99 10.23 -7.97 11.67
CA PRO A 99 11.55 -8.29 12.20
C PRO A 99 11.85 -7.59 13.54
N PHE A 100 11.28 -6.40 13.77
CA PHE A 100 11.55 -5.62 14.99
C PHE A 100 10.72 -6.09 16.18
N ASN A 101 9.52 -6.64 15.94
CA ASN A 101 8.64 -7.13 17.01
C ASN A 101 9.06 -8.50 17.58
N THR A 102 9.99 -9.21 16.94
CA THR A 102 10.41 -10.55 17.38
C THR A 102 11.66 -10.55 18.27
N VAL A 103 12.44 -9.46 18.29
CA VAL A 103 13.72 -9.39 19.01
C VAL A 103 13.54 -9.21 20.52
N ASP A 104 12.49 -8.53 20.99
CA ASP A 104 12.27 -8.32 22.44
C ASP A 104 11.42 -9.41 23.12
N ILE A 105 10.70 -10.24 22.35
CA ILE A 105 9.82 -11.28 22.92
C ILE A 105 10.61 -12.53 23.32
N ALA A 106 11.72 -12.83 22.64
CA ALA A 106 12.53 -14.02 22.95
C ALA A 106 13.22 -13.93 24.33
N GLY A 107 13.44 -12.73 24.87
CA GLY A 107 14.04 -12.51 26.20
C GLY A 107 13.04 -12.46 27.37
N GLN A 108 11.75 -12.24 27.11
CA GLN A 108 10.73 -12.05 28.15
C GLN A 108 9.62 -13.11 28.20
N GLN A 109 9.72 -14.19 27.42
CA GLN A 109 8.66 -15.21 27.34
C GLN A 109 8.82 -16.39 28.31
N GLN A 110 8.67 -16.15 29.61
CA GLN A 110 8.09 -17.17 30.48
C GLN A 110 7.01 -16.55 31.37
N GLN A 111 5.77 -16.95 31.07
CA GLN A 111 4.57 -16.94 31.91
C GLN A 111 3.77 -15.62 32.05
N GLY A 112 2.56 -15.65 31.48
CA GLY A 112 1.48 -14.70 31.72
C GLY A 112 1.44 -13.59 30.67
N THR A 113 0.45 -13.42 29.83
CA THR A 113 -0.99 -13.69 29.93
C THR A 113 -1.54 -13.64 28.50
N ARG A 114 -2.50 -14.52 28.15
CA ARG A 114 -3.16 -14.49 26.83
C ARG A 114 -3.71 -13.10 26.48
N VAL A 115 -4.12 -12.34 27.50
CA VAL A 115 -4.64 -10.97 27.40
C VAL A 115 -3.63 -10.01 26.76
N VAL A 116 -2.37 -9.98 27.23
CA VAL A 116 -1.35 -9.07 26.68
C VAL A 116 -1.12 -9.31 25.19
N ARG A 117 -1.09 -10.57 24.76
CA ARG A 117 -0.96 -10.91 23.34
C ARG A 117 -2.13 -10.37 22.49
N TRP A 118 -3.36 -10.50 22.98
CA TRP A 118 -4.53 -9.94 22.29
C TRP A 118 -4.50 -8.41 22.26
N THR A 119 -4.11 -7.78 23.37
CA THR A 119 -3.96 -6.32 23.43
C THR A 119 -2.96 -5.82 22.40
N VAL A 120 -1.78 -6.46 22.27
CA VAL A 120 -0.78 -6.08 21.26
C VAL A 120 -1.33 -6.24 19.85
N LEU A 121 -2.04 -7.34 19.54
CA LEU A 121 -2.65 -7.54 18.23
C LEU A 121 -3.72 -6.49 17.90
N ILE A 122 -4.55 -6.12 18.88
CA ILE A 122 -5.58 -5.09 18.71
C ILE A 122 -4.93 -3.73 18.48
N VAL A 123 -3.92 -3.37 19.28
CA VAL A 123 -3.20 -2.09 19.12
C VAL A 123 -2.56 -2.03 17.73
N MET A 124 -1.87 -3.08 17.29
CA MET A 124 -1.32 -3.14 15.93
C MET A 124 -2.41 -2.97 14.88
N LEU A 125 -3.52 -3.72 14.97
CA LEU A 125 -4.62 -3.60 14.02
C LEU A 125 -5.15 -2.16 13.93
N VAL A 126 -5.42 -1.53 15.07
CA VAL A 126 -5.91 -0.15 15.14
C VAL A 126 -4.90 0.82 14.53
N THR A 127 -3.61 0.67 14.82
CA THR A 127 -2.55 1.51 14.26
C THR A 127 -2.50 1.39 12.73
N TYR A 128 -2.53 0.18 12.18
CA TYR A 128 -2.45 -0.02 10.73
C TYR A 128 -3.73 0.38 9.98
N VAL A 129 -4.90 0.17 10.58
CA VAL A 129 -6.16 0.67 10.03
C VAL A 129 -6.17 2.20 10.03
N GLY A 130 -5.77 2.83 11.16
CA GLY A 130 -5.66 4.28 11.26
C GLY A 130 -4.68 4.87 10.26
N LEU A 131 -3.49 4.27 10.13
CA LEU A 131 -2.49 4.65 9.13
C LEU A 131 -3.03 4.50 7.71
N GLY A 132 -3.74 3.41 7.41
CA GLY A 132 -4.38 3.19 6.13
C GLY A 132 -5.41 4.27 5.80
N LEU A 133 -6.25 4.66 6.76
CA LEU A 133 -7.23 5.73 6.56
C LEU A 133 -6.56 7.07 6.25
N VAL A 134 -5.48 7.42 6.96
CA VAL A 134 -4.72 8.67 6.74
C VAL A 134 -4.05 8.66 5.36
N LEU A 135 -3.39 7.55 4.99
CA LEU A 135 -2.75 7.39 3.68
C LEU A 135 -3.77 7.46 2.54
N PHE A 136 -4.92 6.77 2.70
CA PHE A 136 -5.99 6.81 1.73
C PHE A 136 -6.55 8.21 1.55
N ALA A 137 -6.86 8.91 2.64
CA ALA A 137 -7.36 10.28 2.58
C ALA A 137 -6.35 11.19 1.88
N GLY A 138 -5.07 11.11 2.24
CA GLY A 138 -4.00 11.89 1.60
C GLY A 138 -3.89 11.63 0.10
N LEU A 139 -3.82 10.36 -0.32
CA LEU A 139 -3.77 9.99 -1.73
C LEU A 139 -5.04 10.40 -2.49
N TYR A 140 -6.21 10.21 -1.88
CA TYR A 140 -7.49 10.65 -2.44
C TYR A 140 -7.51 12.16 -2.69
N PHE A 141 -7.10 12.96 -1.71
CA PHE A 141 -6.99 14.42 -1.88
C PHE A 141 -5.98 14.81 -2.96
N VAL A 142 -4.86 14.10 -3.08
CA VAL A 142 -3.90 14.34 -4.17
C VAL A 142 -4.52 14.06 -5.53
N PHE A 143 -5.17 12.92 -5.72
CA PHE A 143 -5.77 12.59 -7.02
C PHE A 143 -6.96 13.49 -7.35
N VAL A 144 -7.90 13.67 -6.43
CA VAL A 144 -9.07 14.54 -6.67
C VAL A 144 -8.66 16.00 -6.79
N GLY A 145 -7.72 16.46 -5.96
CA GLY A 145 -7.16 17.80 -6.06
C GLY A 145 -6.46 18.03 -7.40
N TYR A 146 -5.76 17.02 -7.92
CA TYR A 146 -5.19 17.08 -9.27
C TYR A 146 -6.28 17.20 -10.34
N LEU A 147 -7.33 16.37 -10.26
CA LEU A 147 -8.47 16.43 -11.21
C LEU A 147 -9.16 17.80 -11.18
N LEU A 148 -9.45 18.32 -9.98
CA LEU A 148 -10.06 19.64 -9.79
C LEU A 148 -9.13 20.77 -10.27
N GLY A 149 -7.83 20.64 -10.04
CA GLY A 149 -6.84 21.61 -10.50
C GLY A 149 -6.75 21.65 -12.03
N GLN A 150 -6.85 20.50 -12.70
CA GLN A 150 -6.97 20.47 -14.17
C GLN A 150 -8.28 21.14 -14.61
N TRP A 151 -9.40 20.81 -13.97
CA TRP A 151 -10.71 21.39 -14.31
C TRP A 151 -10.78 22.92 -14.14
N LEU A 152 -10.06 23.49 -13.16
CA LEU A 152 -10.02 24.94 -12.94
C LEU A 152 -9.15 25.70 -13.94
N VAL A 153 -8.16 25.03 -14.54
CA VAL A 153 -7.26 25.64 -15.52
C VAL A 153 -7.82 25.54 -16.93
N ASP A 154 -8.63 24.52 -17.19
CA ASP A 154 -9.46 24.37 -18.39
C ASP A 154 -10.59 25.41 -18.46
#